data_AF-A0A0C9YVS6-F1
#
_entry.id   AF-A0A0C9YVS6-F1
#
_cell.length_a   1.000
_cell.length_b   1.000
_cell.length_c   1.000
_cell.angle_alpha   90.00
_cell.angle_beta   90.00
_cell.angle_gamma   90.00
#
_symmetry.space_group_name_H-M   'P 1'
#
loop_
_entity.id
_entity.type
_entity.pdbx_description
1 polymer ?
#
loop_
_entity_poly.entity_id
_entity_poly.type
_entity_poly.pdbx_seq_one_letter_code
_entity_poly.pdbx_strand_id
1 'polypeptide(L)'
;MLPHLDPPENKNPRTSISLDNGYILLAKRDKWLTTLRGAEATIVSDYLNLLHAPRIWRWARLRLPNGQIARSQFQELQKSPEEIRMARNVKIFLNGRDCIAEVRYYARLVVQAADNHSDDDEDLNAPDQFAFDNVALVTLYSDPHPQLLEHSYGAVASCTKLGEASLQVIQISAIQSVVAMVLHRPMIDGRAEDRYFLVEKMGMDIARLGVEEDEED
;
A
#
# COMPACT_ATOMS: atom_id res chain seq x y z
N MET A 1 -31.86 18.79 17.29
CA MET A 1 -31.90 17.79 16.19
C MET A 1 -30.66 17.99 15.36
N LEU A 2 -29.76 17.00 15.31
CA LEU A 2 -28.66 17.00 14.36
C LEU A 2 -29.20 16.50 13.01
N PRO A 3 -28.97 17.21 11.90
CA PRO A 3 -29.29 16.67 10.59
C PRO A 3 -28.39 15.46 10.34
N HIS A 4 -29.00 14.31 10.03
CA HIS A 4 -28.27 13.18 9.49
C HIS A 4 -27.69 13.62 8.14
N LEU A 5 -26.36 13.75 8.08
CA LEU A 5 -25.65 13.85 6.81
C LEU A 5 -25.51 12.43 6.30
N ASP A 6 -26.34 12.04 5.34
CA ASP A 6 -26.10 10.81 4.60
C ASP A 6 -24.68 10.87 4.03
N PRO A 7 -23.86 9.81 4.22
CA PRO A 7 -22.54 9.79 3.60
C PRO A 7 -22.73 9.92 2.09
N PRO A 8 -21.94 10.75 1.40
CA PRO A 8 -22.10 10.95 -0.03
C PRO A 8 -21.99 9.60 -0.74
N GLU A 9 -22.91 9.33 -1.68
CA GLU A 9 -22.85 8.15 -2.55
C GLU A 9 -21.49 8.13 -3.25
N ASN A 10 -20.55 7.35 -2.72
CA ASN A 10 -19.21 7.17 -3.28
C ASN A 10 -19.31 6.25 -4.49
N LYS A 11 -19.84 6.77 -5.61
CA LYS A 11 -19.80 6.08 -6.90
C LYS A 11 -18.35 6.04 -7.35
N ASN A 12 -17.74 4.86 -7.29
CA ASN A 12 -16.39 4.68 -7.79
C ASN A 12 -16.33 5.05 -9.29
N PRO A 13 -15.20 5.59 -9.79
CA PRO A 13 -15.04 5.84 -11.21
C PRO A 13 -15.23 4.55 -12.03
N ARG A 14 -15.76 4.64 -13.26
CA ARG A 14 -16.04 3.48 -14.15
C ARG A 14 -14.89 2.48 -14.31
N THR A 15 -13.65 2.89 -14.12
CA THR A 15 -12.45 2.06 -14.33
C THR A 15 -11.75 1.66 -13.02
N SER A 16 -12.41 1.83 -11.87
CA SER A 16 -11.96 1.22 -10.62
C SER A 16 -12.21 -0.28 -10.62
N ILE A 17 -11.36 -1.05 -9.94
CA ILE A 17 -11.54 -2.48 -9.73
C ILE A 17 -11.80 -2.69 -8.24
N SER A 18 -13.00 -3.18 -7.92
CA SER A 18 -13.30 -3.66 -6.57
C SER A 18 -12.56 -4.97 -6.33
N LEU A 19 -11.90 -5.06 -5.18
CA LEU A 19 -11.23 -6.24 -4.69
C LEU A 19 -12.01 -6.78 -3.48
N ASP A 20 -11.55 -7.90 -2.94
CA ASP A 20 -12.11 -8.48 -1.72
C ASP A 20 -11.95 -7.56 -0.51
N ASN A 21 -12.79 -7.77 0.51
CA ASN A 21 -12.72 -7.10 1.81
C ASN A 21 -12.81 -5.57 1.78
N GLY A 22 -13.41 -4.99 0.72
CA GLY A 22 -13.66 -3.54 0.64
C GLY A 22 -12.50 -2.70 0.10
N TYR A 23 -11.42 -3.34 -0.36
CA TYR A 23 -10.32 -2.66 -1.06
C TYR A 23 -10.71 -2.36 -2.51
N ILE A 24 -10.32 -1.20 -3.03
CA ILE A 24 -10.61 -0.81 -4.42
C ILE A 24 -9.39 -0.17 -5.07
N LEU A 25 -8.92 -0.75 -6.17
CA LEU A 25 -7.95 -0.11 -7.05
C LEU A 25 -8.64 0.99 -7.84
N LEU A 26 -8.20 2.24 -7.70
CA LEU A 26 -8.82 3.36 -8.40
C LEU A 26 -8.26 3.52 -9.82
N ALA A 27 -9.07 4.07 -10.71
CA ALA A 27 -8.83 4.28 -12.14
C ALA A 27 -7.44 4.80 -12.58
N LYS A 28 -6.70 5.43 -11.67
CA LYS A 28 -5.41 6.05 -12.00
C LYS A 28 -4.32 4.97 -12.08
N ARG A 29 -4.12 4.42 -13.28
CA ARG A 29 -3.13 3.37 -13.60
C ARG A 29 -2.34 3.68 -14.88
N ASP A 30 -1.31 2.88 -15.15
CA ASP A 30 -0.61 2.85 -16.44
C ASP A 30 -1.58 2.66 -17.60
N LYS A 31 -1.38 3.41 -18.69
CA LYS A 31 -2.17 3.26 -19.93
C LYS A 31 -1.85 1.95 -20.66
N TRP A 32 -0.59 1.52 -20.60
CA TRP A 32 -0.07 0.35 -21.31
C TRP A 32 0.68 -0.55 -20.35
N LEU A 33 0.81 -1.82 -20.69
CA LEU A 33 1.63 -2.77 -19.92
C LEU A 33 3.09 -2.33 -19.89
N THR A 34 3.64 -2.22 -18.68
CA THR A 34 5.00 -1.78 -18.39
C THR A 34 5.93 -2.97 -18.19
N THR A 35 7.10 -2.95 -18.82
CA THR A 35 8.18 -3.89 -18.57
C THR A 35 8.94 -3.50 -17.30
N LEU A 36 9.00 -4.40 -16.33
CA LEU A 36 9.78 -4.22 -15.11
C LEU A 36 11.29 -4.37 -15.38
N ARG A 37 12.12 -3.69 -14.59
CA ARG A 37 13.59 -3.71 -14.73
C ARG A 37 14.28 -3.76 -13.37
N GLY A 38 15.50 -4.28 -13.34
CA GLY A 38 16.34 -4.28 -12.14
C GLY A 38 15.69 -5.05 -10.98
N ALA A 39 15.83 -4.52 -9.77
CA ALA A 39 15.33 -5.15 -8.54
C ALA A 39 13.82 -5.42 -8.56
N GLU A 40 13.01 -4.55 -9.19
CA GLU A 40 11.56 -4.77 -9.30
C GLU A 40 11.24 -6.01 -10.13
N ALA A 41 11.96 -6.23 -11.23
CA ALA A 41 11.77 -7.41 -12.07
C ALA A 41 12.12 -8.68 -11.30
N THR A 42 13.26 -8.70 -10.60
CA THR A 42 13.69 -9.86 -9.80
C THR A 42 12.67 -10.19 -8.71
N ILE A 43 12.24 -9.20 -7.93
CA ILE A 43 11.30 -9.41 -6.82
C ILE A 43 9.93 -9.89 -7.31
N VAL A 44 9.44 -9.37 -8.43
CA VAL A 44 8.15 -9.81 -8.99
C VAL A 44 8.26 -11.20 -9.64
N SER A 45 9.36 -11.52 -10.33
CA SER A 45 9.56 -12.86 -10.87
C SER A 45 9.70 -13.91 -9.77
N ASP A 46 10.44 -13.58 -8.71
CA ASP A 46 10.63 -14.47 -7.55
C ASP A 46 9.30 -14.70 -6.83
N TYR A 47 8.49 -13.65 -6.63
CA TYR A 47 7.16 -13.74 -6.04
C TYR A 47 6.24 -14.68 -6.84
N LEU A 48 6.28 -14.60 -8.17
CA LEU A 48 5.47 -15.44 -9.07
C LEU A 48 6.09 -16.82 -9.37
N ASN A 49 7.29 -17.10 -8.85
CA ASN A 49 8.07 -18.28 -9.19
C ASN A 49 8.27 -18.46 -10.72
N LEU A 50 8.56 -17.35 -11.41
CA LEU A 50 8.81 -17.29 -12.85
C LEU A 50 10.27 -16.99 -13.15
N LEU A 51 10.76 -17.39 -14.33
CA LEU A 51 12.12 -17.06 -14.78
C LEU A 51 12.29 -15.55 -15.05
N HIS A 52 11.23 -14.89 -15.52
CA HIS A 52 11.22 -13.48 -15.86
C HIS A 52 9.92 -12.83 -15.41
N ALA A 53 9.99 -11.56 -14.98
CA ALA A 53 8.81 -10.83 -14.58
C ALA A 53 7.91 -10.55 -15.80
N PRO A 54 6.59 -10.75 -15.67
CA PRO A 54 5.66 -10.37 -16.71
C PRO A 54 5.59 -8.84 -16.83
N ARG A 55 5.00 -8.37 -17.93
CA ARG A 55 4.62 -6.96 -18.04
C ARG A 55 3.37 -6.74 -17.19
N ILE A 56 3.30 -5.60 -16.51
CA ILE A 56 2.20 -5.30 -15.59
C ILE A 56 1.60 -3.92 -15.84
N TRP A 57 0.37 -3.71 -15.40
CA TRP A 57 -0.12 -2.35 -15.15
C TRP A 57 0.20 -1.96 -13.71
N ARG A 58 0.62 -0.71 -13.52
CA ARG A 58 0.80 -0.12 -12.20
C ARG A 58 -0.36 0.82 -11.88
N TRP A 59 -0.98 0.62 -10.74
CA TRP A 59 -1.99 1.51 -10.18
C TRP A 59 -1.33 2.47 -9.19
N ALA A 60 -1.79 3.71 -9.18
CA ALA A 60 -1.26 4.76 -8.34
C ALA A 60 -2.04 4.96 -7.03
N ARG A 61 -3.22 4.36 -6.93
CA ARG A 61 -4.15 4.62 -5.83
C ARG A 61 -4.95 3.38 -5.44
N LEU A 62 -5.01 3.16 -4.14
CA LEU A 62 -5.82 2.14 -3.50
C LEU A 62 -6.74 2.84 -2.49
N ARG A 63 -8.05 2.56 -2.56
CA ARG A 63 -8.98 2.87 -1.49
C ARG A 63 -9.02 1.68 -0.53
N LEU A 64 -8.75 1.96 0.74
CA LEU A 64 -8.80 0.99 1.83
C LEU A 64 -10.26 0.81 2.31
N PRO A 65 -10.56 -0.27 3.06
CA PRO A 65 -11.91 -0.52 3.58
C PRO A 65 -12.42 0.62 4.48
N ASN A 66 -11.50 1.24 5.21
CA ASN A 66 -11.76 2.41 6.04
C ASN A 66 -11.99 3.74 5.26
N GLY A 67 -12.02 3.68 3.92
CA GLY A 67 -12.23 4.83 3.04
C GLY A 67 -10.98 5.69 2.79
N GLN A 68 -9.85 5.44 3.45
CA GLN A 68 -8.60 6.15 3.15
C GLN A 68 -8.14 5.83 1.71
N ILE A 69 -7.53 6.82 1.06
CA ILE A 69 -6.90 6.62 -0.25
C ILE A 69 -5.39 6.62 -0.07
N ALA A 70 -4.79 5.43 -0.13
CA ALA A 70 -3.35 5.26 -0.20
C ALA A 70 -2.87 5.55 -1.62
N ARG A 71 -1.83 6.36 -1.74
CA ARG A 71 -1.19 6.75 -3.00
C ARG A 71 0.10 5.98 -3.18
N SER A 72 0.72 6.12 -4.35
CA SER A 72 1.98 5.46 -4.65
C SER A 72 3.01 6.42 -5.24
N GLN A 73 4.28 6.07 -5.12
CA GLN A 73 5.40 6.85 -5.67
C GLN A 73 5.32 7.01 -7.19
N PHE A 74 4.90 5.95 -7.91
CA PHE A 74 4.84 5.86 -9.37
C PHE A 74 4.29 7.11 -10.06
N GLN A 75 3.27 7.77 -9.49
CA GLN A 75 2.66 8.92 -10.12
C GLN A 75 2.88 10.25 -9.40
N GLU A 76 3.47 10.22 -8.21
CA GLU A 76 3.88 11.43 -7.50
C GLU A 76 5.23 11.96 -8.02
N LEU A 77 6.10 11.11 -8.55
CA LEU A 77 7.33 11.55 -9.22
C LEU A 77 7.10 12.42 -10.47
N GLN A 78 5.87 12.46 -10.99
CA GLN A 78 5.49 13.28 -12.14
C GLN A 78 4.87 14.63 -11.75
N LYS A 79 4.84 14.95 -10.45
CA LYS A 79 4.26 16.18 -9.89
C LYS A 79 5.35 17.07 -9.33
N SER A 80 5.13 18.37 -9.32
CA SER A 80 6.02 19.28 -8.60
C SER A 80 5.95 18.99 -7.10
N PRO A 81 7.03 19.22 -6.32
CA PRO A 81 7.04 18.98 -4.87
C PRO A 81 5.86 19.62 -4.13
N GLU A 82 5.39 20.78 -4.59
CA GLU A 82 4.30 21.55 -4.01
C GLU A 82 2.92 20.88 -4.21
N GLU A 83 2.79 19.97 -5.18
CA GLU A 83 1.55 19.25 -5.49
C GLU A 83 1.46 17.85 -4.86
N ILE A 84 2.49 17.43 -4.13
CA ILE A 84 2.56 16.11 -3.50
C ILE A 84 1.75 16.13 -2.20
N ARG A 85 0.52 15.62 -2.26
CA ARG A 85 -0.20 15.20 -1.05
C ARG A 85 0.36 13.85 -0.60
N MET A 86 1.35 13.86 0.29
CA MET A 86 2.09 12.68 0.76
C MET A 86 1.20 11.67 1.49
N ALA A 87 0.56 10.78 0.75
CA ALA A 87 -0.25 9.67 1.28
C ALA A 87 0.27 8.31 0.80
N ARG A 88 1.60 8.19 0.66
CA ARG A 88 2.30 6.97 0.19
C ARG A 88 2.68 6.00 1.30
N ASN A 89 2.73 6.49 2.53
CA ASN A 89 3.15 5.68 3.66
C ASN A 89 1.95 4.96 4.24
N VAL A 90 2.12 3.68 4.52
CA VAL A 90 1.09 2.80 5.03
C VAL A 90 1.61 2.01 6.20
N LYS A 91 0.73 1.74 7.16
CA LYS A 91 0.92 0.70 8.15
C LYS A 91 0.52 -0.63 7.53
N ILE A 92 1.37 -1.64 7.66
CA ILE A 92 1.15 -2.98 7.13
C ILE A 92 1.32 -4.02 8.22
N PHE A 93 0.58 -5.12 8.13
CA PHE A 93 0.80 -6.29 8.96
C PHE A 93 1.62 -7.32 8.17
N LEU A 94 2.86 -7.55 8.60
CA LEU A 94 3.80 -8.43 7.90
C LEU A 94 4.53 -9.31 8.92
N ASN A 95 4.57 -10.63 8.67
CA ASN A 95 5.25 -11.60 9.54
C ASN A 95 4.84 -11.51 11.03
N GLY A 96 3.54 -11.28 11.29
CA GLY A 96 3.01 -11.22 12.65
C GLY A 96 3.23 -9.89 13.39
N ARG A 97 3.75 -8.85 12.72
CA ARG A 97 3.99 -7.54 13.35
C ARG A 97 3.58 -6.37 12.44
N ASP A 98 3.26 -5.25 13.08
CA ASP A 98 3.05 -3.99 12.36
C ASP A 98 4.38 -3.42 11.87
N CYS A 99 4.43 -3.03 10.60
CA CYS A 99 5.56 -2.36 9.98
C CYS A 99 5.06 -1.11 9.23
N ILE A 100 5.94 -0.15 9.01
CA ILE A 100 5.64 1.00 8.15
C ILE A 100 6.35 0.83 6.82
N ALA A 101 5.62 1.09 5.74
CA ALA A 101 6.13 0.96 4.38
C ALA A 101 5.73 2.16 3.52
N GLU A 102 6.54 2.49 2.53
CA GLU A 102 6.24 3.44 1.47
C GLU A 102 5.87 2.67 0.20
N VAL A 103 4.71 2.97 -0.39
CA VAL A 103 4.21 2.25 -1.57
C VAL A 103 4.79 2.83 -2.86
N ARG A 104 5.35 1.96 -3.71
CA ARG A 104 5.79 2.32 -5.06
C ARG A 104 4.65 2.32 -6.06
N TYR A 105 3.92 1.22 -6.10
CA TYR A 105 2.72 1.03 -6.92
C TYR A 105 1.93 -0.18 -6.44
N TYR A 106 0.68 -0.25 -6.89
CA TYR A 106 -0.16 -1.43 -6.77
C TYR A 106 -0.23 -2.15 -8.13
N ALA A 107 -0.43 -3.47 -8.11
CA ALA A 107 -0.54 -4.28 -9.32
C ALA A 107 -1.51 -5.44 -9.11
N ARG A 108 -2.07 -5.94 -10.22
CA ARG A 108 -2.75 -7.23 -10.27
C ARG A 108 -1.85 -8.17 -11.05
N LEU A 109 -1.38 -9.24 -10.42
CA LEU A 109 -0.48 -10.22 -11.02
C LEU A 109 -1.27 -11.49 -11.33
N VAL A 110 -1.11 -12.02 -12.54
CA VAL A 110 -1.70 -13.31 -12.91
C VAL A 110 -0.88 -14.41 -12.25
N VAL A 111 -1.52 -15.26 -11.45
CA VAL A 111 -0.88 -16.40 -10.76
C VAL A 111 -1.27 -17.75 -11.35
N GLN A 112 -2.39 -17.82 -12.07
CA GLN A 112 -2.81 -18.99 -12.83
C GLN A 112 -3.65 -18.55 -14.03
N ALA A 113 -3.34 -19.07 -15.21
CA ALA A 113 -4.21 -18.99 -16.37
C ALA A 113 -5.09 -20.23 -16.42
N ALA A 114 -6.36 -20.08 -16.78
CA ALA A 114 -7.18 -21.23 -17.16
C ALA A 114 -6.49 -21.95 -18.33
N ASP A 115 -6.42 -23.28 -18.26
CA ASP A 115 -5.77 -24.11 -19.28
C ASP A 115 -6.37 -23.76 -20.65
N ASN A 116 -5.50 -23.31 -21.56
CA ASN A 116 -5.77 -22.77 -22.91
C ASN A 116 -6.00 -21.25 -22.96
N HIS A 117 -4.94 -20.45 -23.20
CA HIS A 117 -4.98 -19.39 -24.22
C HIS A 117 -3.58 -18.79 -24.50
N SER A 118 -3.39 -18.35 -25.75
CA SER A 118 -2.13 -17.93 -26.39
C SER A 118 -1.65 -16.53 -25.99
N ASP A 119 -0.33 -16.35 -25.95
CA ASP A 119 0.47 -15.21 -25.43
C ASP A 119 0.18 -13.77 -25.95
N ASP A 120 -0.84 -13.51 -26.75
CA ASP A 120 -0.99 -12.22 -27.44
C ASP A 120 -2.32 -11.49 -27.09
N ASP A 121 -2.19 -10.42 -26.29
CA ASP A 121 -3.18 -9.32 -26.12
C ASP A 121 -4.60 -9.69 -25.63
N GLU A 122 -4.73 -10.49 -24.58
CA GLU A 122 -6.04 -10.73 -23.93
C GLU A 122 -6.41 -9.68 -22.87
N ASP A 123 -7.71 -9.39 -22.75
CA ASP A 123 -8.27 -8.53 -21.70
C ASP A 123 -8.12 -9.24 -20.35
N LEU A 124 -6.97 -9.00 -19.70
CA LEU A 124 -6.62 -9.42 -18.33
C LEU A 124 -7.61 -8.92 -17.24
N ASN A 125 -8.76 -8.34 -17.59
CA ASN A 125 -9.83 -8.04 -16.67
C ASN A 125 -11.05 -8.97 -16.83
N ALA A 126 -11.01 -9.96 -17.72
CA ALA A 126 -12.01 -11.01 -17.79
C ALA A 126 -11.92 -11.90 -16.52
N PRO A 127 -12.89 -11.82 -15.60
CA PRO A 127 -12.77 -12.42 -14.26
C PRO A 127 -12.76 -13.95 -14.27
N ASP A 128 -13.23 -14.57 -15.37
CA ASP A 128 -13.46 -16.02 -15.42
C ASP A 128 -12.28 -16.81 -16.02
N GLN A 129 -11.19 -16.15 -16.44
CA GLN A 129 -10.08 -16.78 -17.17
C GLN A 129 -8.75 -16.80 -16.40
N PHE A 130 -8.60 -15.97 -15.37
CA PHE A 130 -7.33 -15.80 -14.68
C PHE A 130 -7.52 -15.66 -13.17
N ALA A 131 -6.67 -16.34 -12.40
CA ALA A 131 -6.51 -16.08 -10.99
C ALA A 131 -5.51 -14.94 -10.79
N PHE A 132 -5.85 -13.97 -9.94
CA PHE A 132 -5.03 -12.79 -9.68
C PHE A 132 -4.63 -12.67 -8.22
N ASP A 133 -3.36 -12.33 -8.01
CA ASP A 133 -2.90 -11.72 -6.76
C ASP A 133 -2.94 -10.20 -6.86
N ASN A 134 -3.55 -9.56 -5.86
CA ASN A 134 -3.65 -8.11 -5.78
C ASN A 134 -2.59 -7.59 -4.81
N VAL A 135 -1.53 -7.00 -5.34
CA VAL A 135 -0.31 -6.73 -4.58
C VAL A 135 0.08 -5.24 -4.56
N ALA A 136 0.92 -4.90 -3.60
CA ALA A 136 1.66 -3.65 -3.56
C ALA A 136 3.17 -3.93 -3.55
N LEU A 137 3.92 -3.18 -4.35
CA LEU A 137 5.37 -3.14 -4.22
C LEU A 137 5.74 -2.01 -3.26
N VAL A 138 6.49 -2.33 -2.21
CA VAL A 138 6.78 -1.41 -1.11
C VAL A 138 8.25 -1.42 -0.71
N THR A 139 8.72 -0.32 -0.12
CA THR A 139 9.98 -0.27 0.65
C THR A 139 9.67 0.01 2.11
N LEU A 140 10.37 -0.66 3.03
CA LEU A 140 10.12 -0.54 4.45
C LEU A 140 10.86 0.64 5.10
N TYR A 141 10.31 1.09 6.22
CA TYR A 141 11.03 1.82 7.24
C TYR A 141 11.66 0.83 8.25
N SER A 142 12.69 1.28 8.96
CA SER A 142 13.27 0.54 10.08
C SER A 142 12.27 0.41 11.23
N ASP A 143 12.57 -0.48 12.18
CA ASP A 143 11.95 -0.43 13.49
C ASP A 143 12.25 0.94 14.18
N PRO A 144 11.38 1.43 15.07
CA PRO A 144 11.60 2.70 15.77
C PRO A 144 12.90 2.72 16.56
N HIS A 145 13.56 3.88 16.62
CA HIS A 145 14.77 4.05 17.41
C HIS A 145 14.46 3.80 18.90
N PRO A 146 15.11 2.83 19.55
CA PRO A 146 14.69 2.35 20.87
C PRO A 146 14.74 3.44 21.93
N GLN A 147 15.83 4.22 21.98
CA GLN A 147 15.95 5.30 22.97
C GLN A 147 14.95 6.44 22.72
N LEU A 148 14.65 6.79 21.47
CA LEU A 148 13.70 7.87 21.20
C LEU A 148 12.28 7.45 21.56
N LEU A 149 11.95 6.18 21.28
CA LEU A 149 10.68 5.60 21.67
C LEU A 149 10.56 5.52 23.20
N GLU A 150 11.59 5.05 23.89
CA GLU A 150 11.62 4.94 25.35
C GLU A 150 11.53 6.30 26.05
N HIS A 151 12.39 7.26 25.68
CA HIS A 151 12.40 8.60 26.28
C HIS A 151 11.12 9.40 26.01
N SER A 152 10.41 9.08 24.94
CA SER A 152 9.10 9.67 24.63
C SER A 152 7.92 8.88 25.21
N TYR A 153 8.17 7.85 26.03
CA TYR A 153 7.14 6.95 26.56
C TYR A 153 6.23 6.37 25.48
N GLY A 154 6.80 6.02 24.32
CA GLY A 154 6.10 5.48 23.17
C GLY A 154 5.47 6.52 22.23
N ALA A 155 5.52 7.81 22.56
CA ALA A 155 4.86 8.85 21.76
C ALA A 155 5.54 9.12 20.40
N VAL A 156 6.85 8.87 20.29
CA VAL A 156 7.64 9.17 19.08
C VAL A 156 8.28 7.90 18.53
N ALA A 157 7.57 7.24 17.61
CA ALA A 157 8.13 6.16 16.81
C ALA A 157 8.98 6.73 15.65
N SER A 158 10.29 6.87 15.87
CA SER A 158 11.24 7.48 14.93
C SER A 158 12.04 6.45 14.12
N CYS A 159 11.77 6.36 12.82
CA CYS A 159 12.33 5.36 11.91
C CYS A 159 13.26 5.98 10.86
N THR A 160 14.05 5.15 10.18
CA THR A 160 14.78 5.51 8.96
C THR A 160 14.18 4.79 7.75
N LYS A 161 14.39 5.32 6.54
CA LYS A 161 14.04 4.60 5.30
C LYS A 161 15.10 3.55 5.02
N LEU A 162 14.69 2.31 4.75
CA LEU A 162 15.63 1.24 4.38
C LEU A 162 15.94 1.21 2.87
N GLY A 163 15.10 1.86 2.05
CA GLY A 163 15.33 2.01 0.61
C GLY A 163 15.19 0.71 -0.17
N GLU A 164 15.87 0.62 -1.33
CA GLU A 164 15.80 -0.52 -2.27
C GLU A 164 16.14 -1.86 -1.62
N ALA A 165 17.01 -1.88 -0.60
CA ALA A 165 17.39 -3.11 0.11
C ALA A 165 16.21 -3.78 0.85
N SER A 166 15.12 -3.03 1.07
CA SER A 166 13.89 -3.51 1.70
C SER A 166 12.73 -3.68 0.74
N LEU A 167 13.00 -3.59 -0.57
CA LEU A 167 11.98 -3.71 -1.59
C LEU A 167 11.35 -5.10 -1.54
N GLN A 168 10.02 -5.18 -1.52
CA GLN A 168 9.30 -6.44 -1.51
C GLN A 168 7.86 -6.30 -2.01
N VAL A 169 7.29 -7.43 -2.46
CA VAL A 169 5.87 -7.56 -2.76
C VAL A 169 5.11 -7.90 -1.47
N ILE A 170 3.98 -7.22 -1.23
CA ILE A 170 3.02 -7.60 -0.19
C ILE A 170 1.62 -7.72 -0.81
N GLN A 171 0.79 -8.57 -0.21
CA GLN A 171 -0.64 -8.60 -0.52
C GLN A 171 -1.29 -7.28 -0.10
N ILE A 172 -2.24 -6.76 -0.90
CA ILE A 172 -2.95 -5.52 -0.58
C ILE A 172 -3.71 -5.61 0.75
N SER A 173 -4.20 -6.79 1.10
CA SER A 173 -4.87 -7.08 2.37
C SER A 173 -3.98 -6.85 3.60
N ALA A 174 -2.65 -6.86 3.44
CA ALA A 174 -1.72 -6.53 4.52
C ALA A 174 -1.75 -5.03 4.88
N ILE A 175 -2.27 -4.16 3.99
CA ILE A 175 -2.31 -2.71 4.20
C ILE A 175 -3.47 -2.34 5.14
N GLN A 176 -3.11 -1.86 6.31
CA GLN A 176 -4.04 -1.58 7.40
C GLN A 176 -4.61 -0.16 7.35
N SER A 177 -3.74 0.83 7.13
CA SER A 177 -4.10 2.24 7.16
C SER A 177 -3.05 3.09 6.42
N VAL A 178 -3.47 4.28 5.99
CA VAL A 178 -2.55 5.33 5.55
C VAL A 178 -2.04 6.08 6.77
N VAL A 179 -0.72 6.28 6.82
CA VAL A 179 -0.03 7.01 7.89
C VAL A 179 0.80 8.15 7.32
N ALA A 180 1.14 9.12 8.16
CA ALA A 180 2.14 10.11 7.83
C ALA A 180 3.50 9.73 8.44
N MET A 181 4.56 9.87 7.65
CA MET A 181 5.94 9.74 8.10
C MET A 181 6.59 11.10 7.91
N VAL A 182 6.76 11.82 9.01
CA VAL A 182 7.17 13.23 9.00
C VAL A 182 8.66 13.32 9.26
N LEU A 183 9.39 13.96 8.34
CA LEU A 183 10.82 14.20 8.49
C LEU A 183 11.10 15.04 9.73
N HIS A 184 12.03 14.60 10.57
CA HIS A 184 12.54 15.33 11.73
C HIS A 184 14.02 15.04 11.96
N ARG A 185 14.66 15.84 12.81
CA ARG A 185 16.10 15.78 13.09
C ARG A 185 16.40 15.67 14.59
N PRO A 186 16.17 14.52 15.22
CA PRO A 186 16.47 14.33 16.64
C PRO A 186 17.98 14.32 16.88
N MET A 187 18.39 14.71 18.10
CA MET A 187 19.75 14.55 18.59
C MET A 187 19.91 13.15 19.19
N ILE A 188 20.77 12.31 18.61
CA ILE A 188 21.09 10.95 19.06
C ILE A 188 22.60 10.91 19.27
N ASP A 189 23.06 10.53 20.47
CA ASP A 189 24.48 10.47 20.84
C ASP A 189 25.28 11.73 20.46
N GLY A 190 24.66 12.91 20.62
CA GLY A 190 25.28 14.21 20.32
C GLY A 190 25.28 14.59 18.83
N ARG A 191 24.64 13.81 17.96
CA ARG A 191 24.55 14.08 16.51
C ARG A 191 23.10 14.23 16.06
N ALA A 192 22.84 15.22 15.21
CA ALA A 192 21.57 15.34 14.51
C ALA A 192 21.49 14.31 13.37
N GLU A 193 20.43 13.51 13.33
CA GLU A 193 20.19 12.52 12.28
C GLU A 193 18.87 12.80 11.54
N ASP A 194 18.83 12.60 10.22
CA ASP A 194 17.59 12.66 9.46
C ASP A 194 16.76 11.39 9.68
N ARG A 195 15.59 11.52 10.32
CA ARG A 195 14.68 10.42 10.63
C ARG A 195 13.24 10.81 10.31
N TYR A 196 12.32 9.85 10.39
CA TYR A 196 10.90 10.07 10.14
C TYR A 196 10.09 9.55 11.32
N PHE A 197 9.26 10.39 11.93
CA PHE A 197 8.38 9.93 12.99
C PHE A 197 6.98 9.61 12.44
N LEU A 198 6.39 8.55 12.97
CA LEU A 198 5.06 8.09 12.63
C LEU A 198 3.98 9.02 13.20
N VAL A 199 3.01 9.35 12.36
CA VAL A 199 1.77 10.02 12.76
C VAL A 199 0.60 9.23 12.20
N GLU A 200 -0.19 8.65 13.10
CA GLU A 200 -1.43 7.96 12.78
C GLU A 200 -2.62 8.91 12.91
N LYS A 201 -3.66 8.69 12.09
CA LYS A 201 -4.90 9.46 12.22
C LYS A 201 -5.65 8.96 13.46
N MET A 202 -5.93 9.86 14.40
CA MET A 202 -6.71 9.54 15.61
C MET A 202 -8.11 9.02 15.26
N GLY A 203 -8.61 8.07 16.05
CA GLY A 203 -9.94 7.46 15.89
C GLY A 203 -10.01 6.27 14.93
N MET A 204 -8.87 5.79 14.42
CA MET A 204 -8.83 4.63 13.52
C MET A 204 -9.01 3.28 14.23
N ASP A 205 -8.58 3.17 15.49
CA ASP A 205 -8.71 1.91 16.26
C ASP A 205 -10.16 1.59 16.63
N ILE A 206 -11.01 2.63 16.73
CA ILE A 206 -12.44 2.50 17.06
C ILE A 206 -13.21 1.81 15.93
N ALA A 207 -12.76 1.94 14.67
CA ALA A 207 -13.44 1.33 13.52
C ALA A 207 -13.23 -0.19 13.41
N ARG A 208 -12.29 -0.78 14.16
CA ARG A 208 -12.01 -2.23 14.15
C ARG A 208 -12.75 -3.02 15.22
N LEU A 209 -13.27 -2.37 16.26
CA LEU A 209 -14.01 -3.03 17.35
C LEU A 209 -15.49 -3.31 17.03
N GLY A 210 -15.95 -3.08 15.80
CA GLY A 210 -17.35 -3.17 15.44
C GLY A 210 -17.84 -4.54 14.93
N VAL A 211 -17.05 -5.60 15.04
CA VAL A 211 -17.47 -6.96 14.63
C VAL A 211 -17.10 -7.96 15.72
N GLU A 212 -17.80 -7.86 16.85
CA GLU A 212 -18.21 -9.06 17.58
C GLU A 212 -19.67 -9.26 17.18
N GLU A 213 -19.89 -10.16 16.21
CA GLU A 213 -21.22 -10.71 15.99
C GLU A 213 -21.52 -11.56 17.22
N ASP A 214 -22.37 -11.05 18.10
CA ASP A 214 -23.06 -11.88 19.09
C ASP A 214 -23.84 -12.95 18.30
N GLU A 215 -23.30 -14.17 18.28
CA GLU A 215 -24.12 -15.36 18.10
C GLU A 215 -25.10 -15.42 19.27
N GLU A 216 -26.37 -15.06 19.02
CA GLU A 216 -27.47 -15.57 19.85
C GLU A 216 -28.78 -15.67 19.03
N ASP A 217 -29.32 -16.90 19.09
CA ASP A 217 -30.62 -17.47 18.69
C ASP A 217 -30.85 -17.97 17.24
#